data_AF-A0A528D5N2-F1
#
_entry.id   AF-A0A528D5N2-F1
#
_cell.length_a   1.000
_cell.length_b   1.000
_cell.length_c   1.000
_cell.angle_alpha   90.00
_cell.angle_beta   90.00
_cell.angle_gamma   90.00
#
_symmetry.space_group_name_H-M   'P 1'
#
loop_
_entity.id
_entity.type
_entity.pdbx_description
1 polymer ?
#
loop_
_entity_poly.entity_id
_entity_poly.type
_entity_poly.pdbx_seq_one_letter_code
_entity_poly.pdbx_strand_id
1 'polypeptide(L)'
;VLTAVQHPDADRLRVLTVDIGDGKAPVQVVCGAPNARAGLIGAFAAPGTYIPGIDVTLTVGKIRGVESHGMMCSERELELSDEHDGIIDLPADAPVGTSYAAYAHLDDPVVEINLTPNRPDATSVYG
;
A
#
# COMPACT_ATOMS: atom_id res chain seq x y z
N VAL A 1 0.15 -8.46 8.66
CA VAL A 1 1.49 -9.05 8.92
C VAL A 1 1.39 -10.08 10.05
N LEU A 2 1.71 -11.34 9.79
CA LEU A 2 1.68 -12.42 10.79
C LEU A 2 2.96 -12.45 11.63
N THR A 3 4.13 -12.38 10.99
CA THR A 3 5.44 -12.40 11.66
C THR A 3 6.35 -11.33 11.05
N ALA A 4 7.30 -10.85 11.86
CA ALA A 4 8.31 -9.89 11.44
C ALA A 4 9.65 -10.26 12.09
N VAL A 5 10.57 -10.82 11.30
CA VAL A 5 11.88 -11.29 11.77
C VAL A 5 12.98 -10.43 11.17
N GLN A 6 14.08 -10.22 11.90
CA GLN A 6 15.25 -9.51 11.39
C GLN A 6 15.81 -10.22 10.15
N HIS A 7 16.18 -9.46 9.12
CA HIS A 7 16.82 -10.04 7.93
C HIS A 7 18.23 -10.55 8.27
N PRO A 8 18.64 -11.76 7.82
CA PRO A 8 19.92 -12.36 8.17
C PRO A 8 21.13 -11.53 7.72
N ASP A 9 21.06 -10.94 6.51
CA ASP A 9 22.15 -10.18 5.89
C ASP A 9 21.93 -8.66 5.84
N ALA A 10 21.03 -8.11 6.67
CA ALA A 10 20.77 -6.67 6.72
C ALA A 10 20.17 -6.18 8.04
N ASP A 11 20.79 -5.17 8.65
CA ASP A 11 20.35 -4.61 9.94
C ASP A 11 19.06 -3.77 9.84
N ARG A 12 18.80 -3.16 8.68
CA ARG A 12 17.65 -2.28 8.47
C ARG A 12 16.47 -2.94 7.75
N LEU A 13 16.57 -4.24 7.43
CA LEU A 13 15.50 -4.97 6.74
C LEU A 13 14.89 -6.01 7.67
N ARG A 14 13.61 -6.26 7.48
CA ARG A 14 12.86 -7.32 8.13
C ARG A 14 12.24 -8.23 7.09
N VAL A 15 12.20 -9.52 7.38
CA VAL A 15 11.45 -10.51 6.61
C VAL A 15 10.09 -10.65 7.29
N LEU A 16 9.06 -10.28 6.55
CA LEU A 16 7.67 -10.32 6.99
C LEU A 16 6.98 -11.54 6.36
N THR A 17 6.11 -12.17 7.12
CA THR A 17 5.11 -13.10 6.58
C THR A 17 3.75 -12.39 6.60
N VAL A 18 3.10 -12.27 5.45
CA VAL A 18 1.89 -11.45 5.27
C VAL A 18 0.73 -12.34 4.80
N ASP A 19 -0.38 -12.30 5.52
CA ASP A 19 -1.65 -12.85 5.06
C ASP A 19 -2.36 -11.79 4.19
N ILE A 20 -2.74 -12.19 2.98
CA ILE A 20 -3.41 -11.33 2.00
C ILE A 20 -4.91 -11.61 1.91
N GLY A 21 -5.45 -12.54 2.71
CA GLY A 21 -6.88 -12.80 2.80
C GLY A 21 -7.47 -13.59 1.62
N ASP A 22 -6.63 -14.16 0.75
CA ASP A 22 -7.07 -14.96 -0.41
C ASP A 22 -7.24 -16.46 -0.09
N GLY A 23 -7.10 -16.84 1.19
CA GLY A 23 -7.19 -18.21 1.67
C GLY A 23 -5.98 -19.09 1.31
N LYS A 24 -4.93 -18.54 0.71
CA LYS A 24 -3.69 -19.27 0.41
C LYS A 24 -2.67 -19.16 1.54
N ALA A 25 -1.52 -19.80 1.32
CA ALA A 25 -0.39 -19.69 2.23
C ALA A 25 0.08 -18.23 2.33
N PRO A 26 0.48 -17.76 3.53
CA PRO A 26 1.02 -16.43 3.71
C PRO A 26 2.25 -16.16 2.83
N VAL A 27 2.37 -14.92 2.38
CA VAL A 27 3.39 -14.47 1.43
C VAL A 27 4.59 -13.89 2.17
N GLN A 28 5.80 -14.23 1.72
CA GLN A 28 7.03 -13.65 2.26
C GLN A 28 7.34 -12.31 1.58
N VAL A 29 7.58 -11.27 2.38
CA VAL A 29 7.89 -9.92 1.92
C VAL A 29 9.06 -9.37 2.70
N VAL A 30 10.06 -8.81 2.02
CA VAL A 30 11.15 -8.08 2.69
C VAL A 30 10.77 -6.61 2.76
N CYS A 31 10.79 -6.04 3.97
CA CYS A 31 10.42 -4.65 4.21
C CYS A 31 11.52 -3.93 4.99
N GLY A 32 11.83 -2.70 4.60
CA GLY A 32 12.81 -1.85 5.29
C GLY A 32 12.22 -0.78 6.20
N ALA A 33 10.89 -0.70 6.31
CA ALA A 33 10.23 0.33 7.08
C ALA A 33 10.42 0.13 8.59
N PRO A 34 10.68 1.21 9.35
CA PRO A 34 10.98 1.11 10.79
C PRO A 34 9.78 0.64 11.61
N ASN A 35 8.56 0.88 11.15
CA ASN A 35 7.31 0.50 11.81
C ASN A 35 6.83 -0.93 11.48
N ALA A 36 7.57 -1.68 10.65
CA ALA A 36 7.22 -3.05 10.27
C ALA A 36 7.30 -4.02 11.47
N ARG A 37 6.13 -4.49 11.93
CA ARG A 37 5.96 -5.36 13.10
C ARG A 37 4.91 -6.44 12.88
N ALA A 38 4.99 -7.52 13.66
CA ALA A 38 3.95 -8.54 13.70
C ALA A 38 2.61 -7.93 14.18
N GLY A 39 1.51 -8.33 13.57
CA GLY A 39 0.16 -7.80 13.84
C GLY A 39 -0.20 -6.51 13.11
N LEU A 40 0.74 -5.86 12.40
CA LEU A 40 0.43 -4.68 11.57
C LEU A 40 -0.50 -5.06 10.42
N ILE A 41 -1.57 -4.29 10.22
CA ILE A 41 -2.40 -4.33 9.01
C ILE A 41 -1.97 -3.15 8.13
N GLY A 42 -1.79 -3.39 6.83
CA GLY A 42 -1.27 -2.36 5.93
C GLY A 42 -1.61 -2.67 4.48
N ALA A 43 -1.19 -1.77 3.58
CA ALA A 43 -1.38 -1.94 2.15
C ALA A 43 -0.32 -2.89 1.57
N PHE A 44 -0.75 -3.98 0.93
CA PHE A 44 0.12 -4.92 0.26
C PHE A 44 -0.04 -4.82 -1.25
N ALA A 45 1.09 -4.75 -1.96
CA ALA A 45 1.13 -4.82 -3.41
C ALA A 45 1.74 -6.16 -3.87
N ALA A 46 0.95 -6.91 -4.63
CA ALA A 46 1.35 -8.20 -5.19
C ALA A 46 2.28 -8.02 -6.39
N PRO A 47 3.08 -9.04 -6.76
CA PRO A 47 3.80 -9.06 -8.02
C PRO A 47 2.85 -8.81 -9.20
N GLY A 48 3.23 -7.95 -10.13
CA GLY A 48 2.40 -7.45 -11.22
C GLY A 48 1.64 -6.16 -10.93
N THR A 49 1.61 -5.70 -9.67
CA THR A 49 1.00 -4.41 -9.31
C THR A 49 1.91 -3.26 -9.73
N TYR A 50 1.33 -2.22 -10.34
CA TYR A 50 2.03 -0.97 -10.65
C TYR A 50 1.98 -0.02 -9.46
N ILE A 51 3.13 0.54 -9.08
CA ILE A 51 3.29 1.48 -7.96
C ILE A 51 3.60 2.88 -8.54
N PRO A 52 2.68 3.84 -8.42
CA PRO A 52 2.81 5.14 -9.08
C PRO A 52 3.95 5.99 -8.50
N GLY A 53 4.10 6.05 -7.18
CA GLY A 53 5.08 6.94 -6.53
C GLY A 53 6.55 6.62 -6.79
N ILE A 54 6.85 5.43 -7.34
CA ILE A 54 8.19 5.01 -7.78
C ILE A 54 8.26 4.63 -9.27
N ASP A 55 7.14 4.73 -9.99
CA ASP A 55 6.99 4.37 -11.41
C ASP A 55 7.51 2.96 -11.76
N VAL A 56 7.12 1.94 -10.97
CA VAL A 56 7.59 0.55 -11.14
C VAL A 56 6.44 -0.44 -11.07
N THR A 57 6.46 -1.43 -11.97
CA THR A 57 5.63 -2.64 -11.84
C THR A 57 6.39 -3.69 -11.04
N LEU A 58 5.80 -4.18 -9.95
CA LEU A 58 6.45 -5.13 -9.06
C LEU A 58 6.68 -6.48 -9.75
N THR A 59 7.83 -7.06 -9.51
CA THR A 59 8.17 -8.42 -9.91
C THR A 59 8.67 -9.19 -8.69
N VAL A 60 8.66 -10.52 -8.76
CA VAL A 60 9.28 -11.33 -7.71
C VAL A 60 10.78 -11.10 -7.76
N GLY A 61 11.33 -10.58 -6.67
CA GLY A 61 12.73 -10.19 -6.58
C GLY A 61 13.43 -10.86 -5.41
N LYS A 62 14.76 -10.85 -5.45
CA LYS A 62 15.60 -11.34 -4.36
C LYS A 62 16.37 -10.16 -3.76
N ILE A 63 16.12 -9.85 -2.50
CA ILE A 63 16.79 -8.79 -1.76
C ILE A 63 17.79 -9.44 -0.84
N ARG A 64 19.09 -9.23 -1.10
CA ARG A 64 20.20 -9.73 -0.26
C ARG A 64 20.09 -11.21 0.13
N GLY A 65 19.71 -12.07 -0.80
CA GLY A 65 19.62 -13.51 -0.53
C GLY A 65 18.22 -14.03 -0.18
N VAL A 66 17.27 -13.15 0.16
CA VAL A 66 15.91 -13.52 0.54
C VAL A 66 14.91 -13.10 -0.53
N GLU A 67 14.00 -14.01 -0.90
CA GLU A 67 12.95 -13.72 -1.89
C GLU A 67 11.86 -12.82 -1.29
N SER A 68 11.41 -11.83 -2.06
CA SER A 68 10.29 -10.97 -1.72
C SER A 68 9.21 -11.13 -2.79
N HIS A 69 8.04 -11.60 -2.37
CA HIS A 69 6.89 -11.87 -3.23
C HIS A 69 5.86 -10.73 -3.15
N GLY A 70 6.36 -9.50 -3.19
CA GLY A 70 5.54 -8.29 -3.11
C GLY A 70 6.22 -7.21 -2.27
N MET A 71 5.42 -6.20 -1.92
CA MET A 71 5.85 -5.01 -1.20
C MET A 71 4.75 -4.57 -0.23
N MET A 72 5.14 -4.10 0.97
CA MET A 72 4.24 -3.33 1.84
C MET A 72 4.40 -1.86 1.48
N CYS A 73 3.30 -1.17 1.17
CA CYS A 73 3.33 0.19 0.64
C CYS A 73 3.21 1.25 1.74
N SER A 74 3.90 2.37 1.52
CA SER A 74 3.77 3.65 2.21
C SER A 74 2.78 4.56 1.50
N GLU A 75 2.36 5.65 2.16
CA GLU A 75 1.46 6.64 1.55
C GLU A 75 2.09 7.33 0.33
N ARG A 76 3.38 7.66 0.41
CA ARG A 76 4.14 8.24 -0.70
C ARG A 76 4.21 7.32 -1.92
N GLU A 77 4.41 6.02 -1.71
CA GLU A 77 4.46 5.06 -2.84
C GLU A 77 3.11 4.97 -3.57
N LEU A 78 2.01 5.26 -2.87
CA LEU A 78 0.66 5.29 -3.44
C LEU A 78 0.17 6.70 -3.82
N GLU A 79 1.05 7.71 -3.79
CA GLU A 79 0.74 9.12 -4.08
C GLU A 79 -0.39 9.72 -3.22
N LEU A 80 -0.54 9.25 -1.98
CA LEU A 80 -1.58 9.72 -1.07
C LEU A 80 -1.13 10.89 -0.20
N SER A 81 0.17 10.97 0.08
CA SER A 81 0.79 11.95 0.97
C SER A 81 2.30 12.01 0.70
N ASP A 82 2.95 13.08 1.14
CA ASP A 82 4.43 13.20 1.14
C ASP A 82 5.09 12.43 2.31
N GLU A 83 4.28 11.82 3.19
CA GLU A 83 4.74 11.05 4.33
C GLU A 83 5.52 9.79 3.89
N HIS A 84 6.74 9.65 4.42
CA HIS A 84 7.68 8.57 4.04
C HIS A 84 8.37 7.92 5.26
N ASP A 85 7.80 8.10 6.45
CA ASP A 85 8.38 7.60 7.70
C ASP A 85 8.13 6.09 7.91
N GLY A 86 7.25 5.47 7.13
CA GLY A 86 6.97 4.04 7.21
C GLY A 86 5.94 3.53 6.21
N ILE A 87 5.59 2.25 6.36
CA ILE A 87 4.48 1.63 5.62
C ILE A 87 3.14 2.02 6.25
N ILE A 88 2.06 1.95 5.47
CA ILE A 88 0.71 2.22 5.93
C ILE A 88 0.35 1.29 7.09
N ASP A 89 -0.10 1.86 8.21
CA ASP A 89 -0.43 1.18 9.45
C ASP A 89 -1.93 1.40 9.75
N LEU A 90 -2.74 0.44 9.30
CA LEU A 90 -4.19 0.48 9.41
C LEU A 90 -4.68 0.00 10.79
N PRO A 91 -5.91 0.40 11.18
CA PRO A 91 -6.61 -0.18 12.31
C PRO A 91 -6.66 -1.71 12.26
N ALA A 92 -6.61 -2.35 13.43
CA ALA A 92 -6.55 -3.81 13.55
C ALA A 92 -7.83 -4.54 13.09
N ASP A 93 -8.93 -3.82 12.91
CA ASP A 93 -10.22 -4.30 12.41
C ASP A 93 -10.36 -4.11 10.89
N ALA A 94 -9.36 -3.57 10.20
CA ALA A 94 -9.40 -3.41 8.76
C ALA A 94 -9.51 -4.78 8.05
N PRO A 95 -10.46 -4.93 7.11
CA PRO A 95 -10.79 -6.22 6.50
C PRO A 95 -9.68 -6.68 5.53
N VAL A 96 -8.92 -7.69 5.92
CA VAL A 96 -7.86 -8.30 5.10
C VAL A 96 -8.46 -8.89 3.82
N GLY A 97 -7.77 -8.67 2.69
CA GLY A 97 -8.21 -9.11 1.35
C GLY A 97 -9.04 -8.06 0.59
N THR A 98 -9.43 -6.97 1.24
CA THR A 98 -10.10 -5.83 0.58
C THR A 98 -9.09 -4.99 -0.18
N SER A 99 -9.46 -4.50 -1.37
CA SER A 99 -8.66 -3.51 -2.09
C SER A 99 -8.45 -2.27 -1.21
N TYR A 100 -7.20 -1.81 -1.10
CA TYR A 100 -6.89 -0.63 -0.30
C TYR A 100 -7.64 0.61 -0.79
N ALA A 101 -7.76 0.80 -2.11
CA ALA A 101 -8.49 1.92 -2.69
C ALA A 101 -9.98 1.92 -2.28
N ALA A 102 -10.62 0.75 -2.29
CA ALA A 102 -12.01 0.60 -1.85
C ALA A 102 -12.17 0.82 -0.33
N TYR A 103 -11.22 0.31 0.47
CA TYR A 103 -11.20 0.53 1.92
C TYR A 103 -11.06 2.01 2.29
N ALA A 104 -10.18 2.73 1.59
CA ALA A 104 -9.89 4.14 1.84
C ALA A 104 -10.84 5.10 1.09
N HIS A 105 -11.83 4.58 0.35
CA HIS A 105 -12.76 5.36 -0.48
C HIS A 105 -12.04 6.25 -1.52
N LEU A 106 -10.97 5.74 -2.11
CA LEU A 106 -10.16 6.41 -3.13
C LEU A 106 -10.57 6.02 -4.56
N ASP A 107 -11.59 5.18 -4.69
CA ASP A 107 -12.15 4.74 -5.97
C ASP A 107 -13.30 5.63 -6.47
N ASP A 108 -13.60 6.73 -5.78
CA ASP A 108 -14.57 7.75 -6.23
C ASP A 108 -13.92 8.72 -7.23
N PRO A 109 -14.44 8.83 -8.48
CA PRO A 109 -13.87 9.73 -9.48
C PRO A 109 -14.07 11.21 -9.14
N VAL A 110 -12.99 11.97 -9.20
CA VAL A 110 -13.05 13.44 -9.13
C VAL A 110 -13.32 14.01 -10.52
N VAL A 111 -14.48 14.65 -10.70
CA VAL A 111 -14.87 15.28 -11.97
C VAL A 111 -14.56 16.78 -11.91
N GLU A 112 -13.58 17.22 -12.71
CA GLU A 112 -13.30 18.64 -12.88
C GLU A 112 -14.17 19.23 -14.00
N ILE A 113 -14.92 20.28 -13.68
CA ILE A 113 -15.83 20.95 -14.62
C ILE A 113 -15.30 22.35 -14.92
N ASN A 114 -15.01 22.63 -16.18
CA ASN A 114 -14.66 23.97 -16.63
C ASN A 114 -15.93 24.82 -16.82
N LEU A 115 -16.22 25.67 -15.85
CA LEU A 115 -17.45 26.43 -15.80
C LEU A 115 -17.37 27.73 -16.61
N THR A 116 -18.33 27.94 -17.51
CA THR A 116 -18.48 29.21 -18.22
C THR A 116 -19.18 30.26 -17.33
N PRO A 117 -18.86 31.56 -17.45
CA PRO A 117 -19.38 32.61 -16.56
C PRO A 117 -20.92 32.75 -16.50
N ASN A 118 -21.64 32.22 -17.49
CA ASN A 118 -23.10 32.27 -17.59
C ASN A 118 -23.85 31.23 -16.74
N ARG A 119 -23.14 30.35 -16.00
CA ARG A 119 -23.73 29.30 -15.17
C ARG A 119 -23.26 29.38 -13.70
N PRO A 120 -23.47 30.51 -12.99
CA PRO A 120 -22.98 30.68 -11.62
C PRO A 120 -23.62 29.71 -10.61
N ASP A 121 -24.78 29.15 -10.92
CA ASP A 121 -25.47 28.13 -10.14
C ASP A 121 -24.68 26.83 -10.03
N ALA A 122 -23.99 26.40 -11.09
CA ALA A 122 -23.18 25.17 -11.12
C ALA A 122 -21.81 25.30 -10.39
N THR A 123 -21.70 26.20 -9.42
CA THR A 123 -20.51 26.37 -8.55
C THR A 123 -20.57 25.52 -7.27
N SER A 124 -21.55 24.63 -7.16
CA SER A 124 -21.74 23.77 -6.00
C SER A 124 -22.26 22.39 -6.42
N VAL A 125 -22.20 21.43 -5.50
CA VAL A 125 -22.72 20.06 -5.72
C VAL A 125 -24.24 20.05 -5.98
N TYR A 126 -24.99 21.01 -5.43
CA TYR A 126 -26.43 21.16 -5.67
C TYR A 126 -26.77 21.82 -7.02
N GLY A 127 -25.82 22.59 -7.55
CA GLY A 127 -25.98 23.65 -8.55
C GLY A 127 -26.52 23.29 -9.92
#